data_AF-A0A1I2DGW0-F1
#
_entry.id   AF-A0A1I2DGW0-F1
#
_cell.length_a   1.000
_cell.length_b   1.000
_cell.length_c   1.000
_cell.angle_alpha   90.00
_cell.angle_beta   90.00
_cell.angle_gamma   90.00
#
_symmetry.space_group_name_H-M   'P 1'
#
loop_
_entity.id
_entity.type
_entity.pdbx_description
1 polymer ?
#
loop_
_entity_poly.entity_id
_entity_poly.type
_entity_poly.pdbx_seq_one_letter_code
_entity_poly.pdbx_strand_id
1 'polypeptide(L)'
;MEDDRYSRQVLFPGIGKEGQKRLREKHVVVVGAGALGSAAAETFVRAGVGKITIIDRDFVEWSNLHRQQLYTERDAEEKLPKAEAAKRHLETINSHTEIDAITGEADAGVFENVLPASLFIDALDNFDTRMLINDFCQKHELPWIHGACVGSYGITFTVLPGETPCLHCLMETIPLDGETCDTAGIIAPTVQMVSSHQTAEALKILTGNFDALRHKLISFDLWTNESSAINVRSLKKEDCLSCGAAPTYPYLAYENRTKTEVLCGRDAVQVRPAKKQVLSLPELKNRYSNAVKQENNFLLVLHLEDKRFVIFKDGRTIIHGENDKTKARALYQKYIGG
;
A
#
# COMPACT_ATOMS: atom_id res chain seq x y z
N MET A 1 14.63 -29.73 5.11
CA MET A 1 13.53 -28.88 5.61
C MET A 1 13.17 -27.79 4.61
N GLU A 2 14.12 -27.03 4.05
CA GLU A 2 13.81 -26.01 3.03
C GLU A 2 13.32 -26.62 1.69
N ASP A 3 13.98 -27.68 1.20
CA ASP A 3 13.54 -28.41 -0.01
C ASP A 3 12.17 -29.09 0.13
N ASP A 4 11.71 -29.36 1.36
CA ASP A 4 10.40 -29.96 1.61
C ASP A 4 9.27 -28.91 1.55
N ARG A 5 9.54 -27.68 2.01
CA ARG A 5 8.55 -26.59 2.08
C ARG A 5 7.90 -26.30 0.72
N TYR A 6 8.70 -26.25 -0.35
CA TYR A 6 8.21 -25.91 -1.68
C TYR A 6 7.95 -27.14 -2.56
N SER A 7 8.00 -28.35 -1.99
CA SER A 7 7.86 -29.61 -2.74
C SER A 7 6.57 -29.68 -3.57
N ARG A 8 5.47 -29.07 -3.10
CA ARG A 8 4.20 -28.99 -3.85
C ARG A 8 4.17 -27.87 -4.86
N GLN A 9 4.80 -26.74 -4.58
CA GLN A 9 4.85 -25.58 -5.48
C GLN A 9 5.69 -25.89 -6.73
N VAL A 10 6.82 -26.57 -6.57
CA VAL A 10 7.70 -26.93 -7.71
C VAL A 10 7.10 -28.00 -8.63
N LEU A 11 6.02 -28.67 -8.24
CA LEU A 11 5.30 -29.60 -9.12
C LEU A 11 4.43 -28.87 -10.15
N PHE A 12 4.06 -27.61 -9.88
CA PHE A 12 3.31 -26.82 -10.86
C PHE A 12 4.25 -26.40 -12.00
N PRO A 13 3.98 -26.81 -13.27
CA PRO A 13 4.90 -26.56 -14.38
C PRO A 13 5.21 -25.08 -14.63
N GLY A 14 4.27 -24.18 -14.31
CA GLY A 14 4.49 -22.73 -14.45
C GLY A 14 5.51 -22.15 -13.46
N ILE A 15 5.83 -22.84 -12.36
CA ILE A 15 6.90 -22.43 -11.43
C ILE A 15 8.09 -23.37 -11.57
N GLY A 16 7.91 -24.67 -11.32
CA GLY A 16 9.01 -25.63 -11.38
C GLY A 16 10.13 -25.35 -10.38
N LYS A 17 11.21 -26.13 -10.43
CA LYS A 17 12.40 -25.89 -9.60
C LYS A 17 13.11 -24.57 -9.94
N GLU A 18 13.09 -24.19 -11.21
CA GLU A 18 13.77 -22.99 -11.70
C GLU A 18 13.02 -21.70 -11.34
N GLY A 19 11.69 -21.67 -11.48
CA GLY A 19 10.89 -20.55 -11.00
C GLY A 19 11.02 -20.37 -9.49
N GLN A 20 11.10 -21.47 -8.72
CA GLN A 20 11.35 -21.37 -7.27
C GLN A 20 12.73 -20.76 -6.94
N LYS A 21 13.77 -21.10 -7.71
CA LYS A 21 15.09 -20.46 -7.58
C LYS A 21 14.99 -18.97 -7.86
N ARG A 22 14.34 -18.59 -8.95
CA ARG A 22 14.12 -17.18 -9.31
C ARG A 22 13.39 -16.42 -8.21
N LEU A 23 12.30 -16.98 -7.66
CA LEU A 23 11.54 -16.33 -6.57
C LEU A 23 12.45 -15.93 -5.41
N ARG A 24 13.38 -16.80 -5.00
CA ARG A 24 14.33 -16.52 -3.90
C ARG A 24 15.31 -15.39 -4.19
N GLU A 25 15.48 -15.00 -5.45
CA GLU A 25 16.36 -13.90 -5.86
C GLU A 25 15.57 -12.59 -6.09
N LYS A 26 14.24 -12.62 -6.01
CA LYS A 26 13.41 -11.45 -6.28
C LYS A 26 13.13 -10.62 -5.02
N HIS A 27 13.06 -9.31 -5.25
CA HIS A 27 12.59 -8.32 -4.29
C HIS A 27 11.22 -7.78 -4.73
N VAL A 28 10.20 -7.92 -3.90
CA VAL A 28 8.85 -7.34 -4.13
C VAL A 28 8.60 -6.19 -3.16
N VAL A 29 8.15 -5.05 -3.69
CA VAL A 29 7.76 -3.89 -2.87
C VAL A 29 6.24 -3.84 -2.79
N VAL A 30 5.69 -3.97 -1.59
CA VAL A 30 4.25 -3.89 -1.32
C VAL A 30 3.94 -2.53 -0.71
N VAL A 31 3.18 -1.72 -1.44
CA VAL A 31 2.81 -0.36 -1.02
C VAL A 31 1.39 -0.39 -0.47
N GLY A 32 1.26 -0.16 0.83
CA GLY A 32 0.07 -0.43 1.62
C GLY A 32 0.13 -1.81 2.26
N ALA A 33 -0.17 -1.86 3.56
CA ALA A 33 -0.27 -3.06 4.39
C ALA A 33 -1.70 -3.16 4.98
N GLY A 34 -2.69 -2.59 4.28
CA GLY A 34 -4.10 -2.88 4.53
C GLY A 34 -4.49 -4.28 4.07
N ALA A 35 -5.77 -4.49 3.80
CA ALA A 35 -6.31 -5.83 3.51
C ALA A 35 -5.65 -6.52 2.31
N LEU A 36 -5.52 -5.80 1.19
CA LEU A 36 -4.86 -6.31 -0.03
C LEU A 36 -3.37 -6.57 0.23
N GLY A 37 -2.69 -5.59 0.81
CA GLY A 37 -1.24 -5.61 0.98
C GLY A 37 -0.78 -6.71 1.93
N SER A 38 -1.48 -6.88 3.05
CA SER A 38 -1.18 -7.96 4.00
C SER A 38 -1.39 -9.34 3.38
N ALA A 39 -2.47 -9.53 2.60
CA ALA A 39 -2.76 -10.80 1.93
C ALA A 39 -1.75 -11.12 0.81
N ALA A 40 -1.36 -10.10 0.04
CA ALA A 40 -0.34 -10.22 -0.99
C ALA A 40 1.04 -10.55 -0.39
N ALA A 41 1.47 -9.80 0.63
CA ALA A 41 2.74 -10.03 1.32
C ALA A 41 2.82 -11.45 1.90
N GLU A 42 1.75 -11.92 2.56
CA GLU A 42 1.67 -13.29 3.05
C GLU A 42 1.82 -14.32 1.93
N THR A 43 1.16 -14.10 0.79
CA THR A 43 1.27 -14.99 -0.37
C THR A 43 2.70 -15.06 -0.89
N PHE A 44 3.40 -13.92 -1.00
CA PHE A 44 4.80 -13.89 -1.46
C PHE A 44 5.77 -14.57 -0.49
N VAL A 45 5.60 -14.34 0.82
CA VAL A 45 6.39 -15.01 1.86
C VAL A 45 6.19 -16.52 1.80
N ARG A 46 4.94 -16.98 1.67
CA ARG A 46 4.61 -18.41 1.55
C ARG A 46 5.12 -19.01 0.24
N ALA A 47 5.13 -18.24 -0.84
CA ALA A 47 5.67 -18.65 -2.14
C ALA A 47 7.20 -18.69 -2.18
N GLY A 48 7.90 -18.14 -1.18
CA GLY A 48 9.36 -18.15 -1.11
C GLY A 48 10.02 -17.07 -1.95
N VAL A 49 9.39 -15.90 -2.05
CA VAL A 49 10.07 -14.69 -2.54
C VAL A 49 11.23 -14.35 -1.61
N GLY A 50 12.38 -13.95 -2.17
CA GLY A 50 13.61 -13.72 -1.43
C GLY A 50 13.55 -12.54 -0.48
N LYS A 51 13.07 -11.40 -0.99
CA LYS A 51 12.95 -10.16 -0.21
C LYS A 51 11.60 -9.50 -0.43
N ILE A 52 11.01 -8.97 0.64
CA ILE A 52 9.78 -8.17 0.58
C ILE A 52 9.98 -6.90 1.40
N THR A 53 9.72 -5.75 0.78
CA THR A 53 9.63 -4.48 1.51
C THR A 53 8.17 -4.05 1.60
N ILE A 54 7.69 -3.78 2.81
CA ILE A 54 6.32 -3.35 3.10
C ILE A 54 6.34 -1.89 3.53
N ILE A 55 5.61 -1.04 2.81
CA ILE A 55 5.54 0.41 3.08
C ILE A 55 4.12 0.73 3.52
N ASP A 56 3.93 1.16 4.76
CA ASP A 56 2.62 1.61 5.23
C ASP A 56 2.77 2.66 6.33
N ARG A 57 1.84 3.62 6.36
CA ARG A 57 1.86 4.78 7.25
C ARG A 57 0.91 4.67 8.44
N ASP A 58 0.01 3.69 8.41
CA ASP A 58 -1.08 3.48 9.34
C ASP A 58 -0.72 2.48 10.45
N PHE A 59 -1.59 2.38 11.45
CA PHE A 59 -1.51 1.41 12.54
C PHE A 59 -2.67 0.43 12.47
N VAL A 60 -2.51 -0.72 13.10
CA VAL A 60 -3.59 -1.69 13.26
C VAL A 60 -4.68 -1.10 14.15
N GLU A 61 -5.94 -1.20 13.71
CA GLU A 61 -7.13 -0.77 14.46
C GLU A 61 -8.15 -1.90 14.52
N TRP A 62 -9.03 -1.90 15.54
CA TRP A 62 -10.09 -2.91 15.70
C TRP A 62 -10.99 -3.04 14.46
N SER A 63 -11.34 -1.91 13.84
CA SER A 63 -12.15 -1.85 12.60
C SER A 63 -11.46 -2.49 11.39
N ASN A 64 -10.20 -2.87 11.50
CA ASN A 64 -9.42 -3.46 10.41
C ASN A 64 -9.47 -5.00 10.45
N LEU A 65 -9.69 -5.58 11.64
CA LEU A 65 -9.49 -7.02 11.90
C LEU A 65 -10.46 -7.93 11.13
N HIS A 66 -11.65 -7.42 10.76
CA HIS A 66 -12.62 -8.21 9.98
C HIS A 66 -12.16 -8.55 8.55
N ARG A 67 -11.12 -7.88 8.03
CA ARG A 67 -10.64 -8.05 6.64
C ARG A 67 -9.13 -8.12 6.48
N GLN A 68 -8.35 -7.76 7.50
CA GLN A 68 -6.89 -7.75 7.45
C GLN A 68 -6.35 -8.95 8.24
N GLN A 69 -6.39 -10.13 7.62
CA GLN A 69 -6.17 -11.43 8.27
C GLN A 69 -4.81 -11.60 8.95
N LEU A 70 -3.81 -10.79 8.57
CA LEU A 70 -2.46 -10.87 9.13
C LEU A 70 -2.38 -10.27 10.54
N TYR A 71 -3.34 -9.45 10.93
CA TYR A 71 -3.32 -8.73 12.21
C TYR A 71 -4.23 -9.35 13.25
N THR A 72 -3.89 -9.15 14.52
CA THR A 72 -4.57 -9.69 15.68
C THR A 72 -5.16 -8.59 16.57
N GLU A 73 -6.04 -8.96 17.49
CA GLU A 73 -6.57 -8.04 18.52
C GLU A 73 -5.46 -7.37 19.32
N ARG A 74 -4.40 -8.12 19.65
CA ARG A 74 -3.22 -7.61 20.36
C ARG A 74 -2.51 -6.50 19.57
N ASP A 75 -2.36 -6.67 18.25
CA ASP A 75 -1.72 -5.64 17.42
C ASP A 75 -2.54 -4.33 17.41
N ALA A 76 -3.88 -4.45 17.46
CA ALA A 76 -4.80 -3.32 17.54
C ALA A 76 -4.77 -2.63 18.92
N GLU A 77 -4.68 -3.40 20.01
CA GLU A 77 -4.52 -2.88 21.38
C GLU A 77 -3.22 -2.08 21.51
N GLU A 78 -2.11 -2.65 21.03
CA GLU A 78 -0.78 -2.04 21.08
C GLU A 78 -0.61 -0.87 20.06
N LYS A 79 -1.55 -0.73 19.11
CA LYS A 79 -1.48 0.20 17.96
C LYS A 79 -0.15 0.08 17.22
N LEU A 80 0.21 -1.16 16.87
CA LEU A 80 1.43 -1.40 16.12
C LEU A 80 1.33 -0.82 14.70
N PRO A 81 2.42 -0.24 14.16
CA PRO A 81 2.44 0.16 12.76
C PRO A 81 2.16 -1.04 11.87
N LYS A 82 1.30 -0.90 10.86
CA LYS A 82 0.89 -2.02 10.01
C LYS A 82 2.08 -2.71 9.34
N ALA A 83 3.01 -1.93 8.79
CA ALA A 83 4.22 -2.48 8.17
C ALA A 83 5.06 -3.31 9.16
N GLU A 84 5.20 -2.84 10.40
CA GLU A 84 5.96 -3.52 11.45
C GLU A 84 5.23 -4.76 11.98
N ALA A 85 3.92 -4.66 12.22
CA ALA A 85 3.09 -5.81 12.59
C ALA A 85 3.13 -6.90 11.51
N ALA A 86 3.01 -6.50 10.23
CA ALA A 86 3.10 -7.41 9.10
C ALA A 86 4.46 -8.11 9.08
N LYS A 87 5.56 -7.36 9.21
CA LYS A 87 6.91 -7.94 9.29
C LYS A 87 7.02 -9.01 10.37
N ARG A 88 6.61 -8.69 11.60
CA ARG A 88 6.67 -9.64 12.73
C ARG A 88 5.94 -10.94 12.43
N HIS A 89 4.71 -10.86 11.94
CA HIS A 89 3.92 -12.06 11.62
C HIS A 89 4.52 -12.85 10.46
N LEU A 90 4.97 -12.17 9.41
CA LEU A 90 5.53 -12.79 8.22
C LEU A 90 6.88 -13.48 8.48
N GLU A 91 7.74 -12.94 9.35
CA GLU A 91 8.98 -13.58 9.77
C GLU A 91 8.73 -14.93 10.49
N THR A 92 7.60 -15.06 11.19
CA THR A 92 7.19 -16.36 11.78
C THR A 92 6.67 -17.37 10.75
N ILE A 93 6.18 -16.89 9.61
CA ILE A 93 5.66 -17.74 8.52
C ILE A 93 6.81 -18.34 7.71
N ASN A 94 7.81 -17.54 7.34
CA ASN A 94 8.96 -18.02 6.57
C ASN A 94 10.25 -17.26 6.90
N SER A 95 11.12 -17.90 7.69
CA SER A 95 12.41 -17.34 8.10
C SER A 95 13.44 -17.20 6.97
N HIS A 96 13.17 -17.71 5.76
CA HIS A 96 14.07 -17.59 4.61
C HIS A 96 13.78 -16.35 3.75
N THR A 97 12.66 -15.66 3.98
CA THR A 97 12.33 -14.42 3.28
C THR A 97 12.82 -13.24 4.11
N GLU A 98 13.65 -12.38 3.53
CA GLU A 98 14.04 -11.10 4.12
C GLU A 98 12.85 -10.14 4.07
N ILE A 99 12.47 -9.57 5.22
CA ILE A 99 11.31 -8.68 5.30
C ILE A 99 11.74 -7.34 5.88
N ASP A 100 11.56 -6.29 5.09
CA ASP A 100 11.78 -4.91 5.51
C ASP A 100 10.45 -4.19 5.72
N ALA A 101 10.33 -3.50 6.85
CA ALA A 101 9.17 -2.68 7.18
C ALA A 101 9.55 -1.20 7.15
N ILE A 102 8.90 -0.43 6.29
CA ILE A 102 9.03 1.03 6.25
C ILE A 102 7.73 1.61 6.81
N THR A 103 7.79 2.02 8.07
CA THR A 103 6.70 2.75 8.72
C THR A 103 6.77 4.21 8.29
N GLY A 104 5.96 4.59 7.31
CA GLY A 104 6.00 5.92 6.73
C GLY A 104 5.16 6.05 5.47
N GLU A 105 5.10 7.27 4.97
CA GLU A 105 4.45 7.54 3.70
C GLU A 105 5.27 7.01 2.53
N ALA A 106 4.58 6.41 1.57
CA ALA A 106 5.16 6.07 0.29
C ALA A 106 5.42 7.37 -0.49
N ASP A 107 6.68 7.77 -0.56
CA ASP A 107 7.16 8.90 -1.35
C ASP A 107 8.24 8.45 -2.35
N ALA A 108 8.55 9.30 -3.33
CA ALA A 108 9.56 8.99 -4.33
C ALA A 108 10.93 8.64 -3.71
N GLY A 109 11.33 9.31 -2.62
CA GLY A 109 12.60 9.02 -1.95
C GLY A 109 12.60 7.67 -1.23
N VAL A 110 11.47 7.27 -0.64
CA VAL A 110 11.28 5.92 -0.10
C VAL A 110 11.39 4.88 -1.22
N PHE A 111 10.79 5.15 -2.38
CA PHE A 111 10.87 4.24 -3.52
C PHE A 111 12.29 4.12 -4.09
N GLU A 112 13.06 5.21 -4.18
CA GLU A 112 14.48 5.16 -4.57
C GLU A 112 15.31 4.29 -3.61
N ASN A 113 15.02 4.35 -2.29
CA ASN A 113 15.77 3.59 -1.28
C ASN A 113 15.52 2.08 -1.32
N VAL A 114 14.46 1.61 -1.98
CA VAL A 114 14.12 0.18 -2.08
C VAL A 114 14.55 -0.43 -3.42
N LEU A 115 15.24 0.32 -4.27
CA LEU A 115 15.85 -0.20 -5.48
C LEU A 115 17.14 -0.98 -5.17
N PRO A 116 17.48 -2.03 -5.96
CA PRO A 116 16.69 -2.58 -7.05
C PRO A 116 15.48 -3.40 -6.55
N ALA A 117 14.35 -3.26 -7.23
CA ALA A 117 13.13 -4.03 -7.00
C ALA A 117 12.74 -4.78 -8.28
N SER A 118 12.12 -5.95 -8.12
CA SER A 118 11.65 -6.76 -9.25
C SER A 118 10.21 -6.44 -9.65
N LEU A 119 9.40 -5.97 -8.71
CA LEU A 119 7.96 -5.75 -8.87
C LEU A 119 7.42 -4.86 -7.76
N PHE A 120 6.52 -3.94 -8.11
CA PHE A 120 5.71 -3.20 -7.14
C PHE A 120 4.28 -3.74 -7.09
N ILE A 121 3.69 -3.77 -5.91
CA ILE A 121 2.29 -4.13 -5.68
C ILE A 121 1.57 -2.92 -5.10
N ASP A 122 0.57 -2.43 -5.83
CA ASP A 122 -0.32 -1.40 -5.33
C ASP A 122 -1.45 -2.04 -4.52
N ALA A 123 -1.44 -1.77 -3.22
CA ALA A 123 -2.46 -2.16 -2.27
C ALA A 123 -3.01 -0.94 -1.50
N LEU A 124 -3.01 0.23 -2.16
CA LEU A 124 -3.41 1.50 -1.59
C LEU A 124 -4.92 1.73 -1.70
N ASP A 125 -5.43 2.60 -0.84
CA ASP A 125 -6.80 3.08 -0.81
C ASP A 125 -6.95 4.54 -1.29
N ASN A 126 -5.84 5.20 -1.66
CA ASN A 126 -5.83 6.60 -2.03
C ASN A 126 -5.21 6.81 -3.41
N PHE A 127 -5.85 7.70 -4.16
CA PHE A 127 -5.57 7.97 -5.55
C PHE A 127 -4.16 8.54 -5.80
N ASP A 128 -3.76 9.54 -5.00
CA ASP A 128 -2.51 10.27 -5.19
C ASP A 128 -1.28 9.36 -5.14
N THR A 129 -1.24 8.42 -4.20
CA THR A 129 -0.10 7.50 -4.05
C THR A 129 -0.09 6.46 -5.17
N ARG A 130 -1.25 6.07 -5.71
CA ARG A 130 -1.31 5.19 -6.89
C ARG A 130 -0.69 5.85 -8.11
N MET A 131 -0.96 7.13 -8.32
CA MET A 131 -0.35 7.89 -9.41
C MET A 131 1.15 8.13 -9.20
N LEU A 132 1.59 8.27 -7.94
CA LEU A 132 3.01 8.29 -7.61
C LEU A 132 3.71 6.97 -7.99
N ILE A 133 3.14 5.81 -7.63
CA ILE A 133 3.67 4.49 -8.04
C ILE A 133 3.71 4.40 -9.56
N ASN A 134 2.63 4.81 -10.22
CA ASN A 134 2.53 4.79 -11.68
C ASN A 134 3.70 5.54 -12.32
N ASP A 135 3.93 6.80 -11.93
CA ASP A 135 5.00 7.60 -12.50
C ASP A 135 6.39 7.07 -12.15
N PHE A 136 6.59 6.64 -10.89
CA PHE A 136 7.85 6.04 -10.44
C PHE A 136 8.20 4.79 -11.24
N CYS A 137 7.27 3.85 -11.37
CA CYS A 137 7.49 2.59 -12.05
C CYS A 137 7.67 2.79 -13.56
N GLN A 138 6.97 3.75 -14.17
CA GLN A 138 7.19 4.10 -15.58
C GLN A 138 8.58 4.70 -15.81
N LYS A 139 9.05 5.59 -14.91
CA LYS A 139 10.38 6.18 -14.98
C LYS A 139 11.51 5.16 -14.87
N HIS A 140 11.33 4.15 -14.03
CA HIS A 140 12.35 3.13 -13.75
C HIS A 140 12.14 1.82 -14.53
N GLU A 141 11.19 1.78 -15.47
CA GLU A 141 10.84 0.60 -16.27
C GLU A 141 10.51 -0.64 -15.41
N LEU A 142 9.88 -0.43 -14.25
CA LEU A 142 9.51 -1.47 -13.32
C LEU A 142 8.07 -1.95 -13.54
N PRO A 143 7.82 -3.26 -13.63
CA PRO A 143 6.46 -3.76 -13.63
C PRO A 143 5.79 -3.48 -12.28
N TRP A 144 4.49 -3.22 -12.31
CA TRP A 144 3.69 -3.11 -11.10
C TRP A 144 2.26 -3.58 -11.32
N ILE A 145 1.59 -3.97 -10.24
CA ILE A 145 0.24 -4.54 -10.32
C ILE A 145 -0.72 -3.71 -9.48
N HIS A 146 -1.66 -3.08 -10.16
CA HIS A 146 -2.79 -2.37 -9.58
C HIS A 146 -3.81 -3.34 -9.01
N GLY A 147 -4.28 -3.06 -7.80
CA GLY A 147 -5.41 -3.71 -7.17
C GLY A 147 -6.21 -2.70 -6.36
N ALA A 148 -7.53 -2.74 -6.49
CA ALA A 148 -8.43 -1.94 -5.68
C ALA A 148 -9.73 -2.69 -5.43
N CYS A 149 -10.38 -2.40 -4.30
CA CYS A 149 -11.64 -3.00 -3.91
C CYS A 149 -12.46 -2.05 -3.03
N VAL A 150 -13.78 -2.14 -3.16
CA VAL A 150 -14.78 -1.42 -2.36
C VAL A 150 -16.06 -2.25 -2.32
N GLY A 151 -16.69 -2.38 -1.14
CA GLY A 151 -17.88 -3.23 -1.00
C GLY A 151 -17.59 -4.67 -1.42
N SER A 152 -18.34 -5.15 -2.42
CA SER A 152 -18.13 -6.42 -3.11
C SER A 152 -17.35 -6.31 -4.43
N TYR A 153 -17.06 -5.09 -4.88
CA TYR A 153 -16.43 -4.81 -6.16
C TYR A 153 -14.90 -4.84 -6.07
N GLY A 154 -14.25 -5.46 -7.05
CA GLY A 154 -12.80 -5.54 -7.17
C GLY A 154 -12.33 -5.24 -8.58
N ILE A 155 -11.14 -4.64 -8.69
CA ILE A 155 -10.46 -4.35 -9.96
C ILE A 155 -8.97 -4.64 -9.84
N THR A 156 -8.38 -5.14 -10.93
CA THR A 156 -6.94 -5.43 -10.98
C THR A 156 -6.39 -5.37 -12.39
N PHE A 157 -5.19 -4.80 -12.50
CA PHE A 157 -4.50 -4.63 -13.76
C PHE A 157 -2.99 -4.72 -13.60
N THR A 158 -2.33 -5.36 -14.55
CA THR A 158 -0.87 -5.49 -14.58
C THR A 158 -0.30 -4.47 -15.53
N VAL A 159 0.52 -3.57 -15.01
CA VAL A 159 1.20 -2.54 -15.77
C VAL A 159 2.63 -2.98 -16.05
N LEU A 160 2.92 -3.20 -17.33
CA LEU A 160 4.25 -3.39 -17.87
C LEU A 160 4.65 -2.11 -18.61
N PRO A 161 5.61 -1.33 -18.08
CA PRO A 161 6.16 -0.16 -18.77
C PRO A 161 6.52 -0.46 -20.22
N GLY A 162 6.21 0.49 -21.12
CA GLY A 162 6.44 0.32 -22.56
C GLY A 162 5.45 -0.59 -23.30
N GLU A 163 4.79 -1.55 -22.62
CA GLU A 163 3.94 -2.54 -23.28
C GLU A 163 2.43 -2.28 -23.08
N THR A 164 2.00 -2.09 -21.83
CA THR A 164 0.59 -1.88 -21.49
C THR A 164 0.28 -0.39 -21.28
N PRO A 165 -0.99 0.05 -21.32
CA PRO A 165 -1.34 1.37 -20.79
C PRO A 165 -0.89 1.50 -19.33
N CYS A 166 -0.54 2.72 -18.92
CA CYS A 166 -0.30 3.05 -17.52
C CYS A 166 -1.64 3.41 -16.81
N LEU A 167 -1.62 3.64 -15.50
CA LEU A 167 -2.84 4.03 -14.78
C LEU A 167 -3.41 5.35 -15.31
N HIS A 168 -2.57 6.33 -15.66
CA HIS A 168 -2.97 7.61 -16.27
C HIS A 168 -3.76 7.39 -17.57
N CYS A 169 -3.30 6.47 -18.43
CA CYS A 169 -4.00 6.12 -19.68
C CYS A 169 -5.39 5.54 -19.41
N LEU A 170 -5.55 4.74 -18.35
CA LEU A 170 -6.81 4.10 -18.00
C LEU A 170 -7.83 5.08 -17.42
N MET A 171 -7.36 6.01 -16.59
CA MET A 171 -8.20 6.97 -15.88
C MET A 171 -9.01 7.91 -16.75
N GLU A 172 -8.45 8.32 -17.89
CA GLU A 172 -9.15 9.25 -18.78
C GLU A 172 -10.38 8.59 -19.45
N THR A 173 -10.53 7.27 -19.33
CA THR A 173 -11.58 6.48 -20.00
C THR A 173 -12.40 5.63 -19.02
N ILE A 174 -11.83 5.23 -17.89
CA ILE A 174 -12.48 4.41 -16.88
C ILE A 174 -12.59 5.26 -15.60
N PRO A 175 -13.81 5.49 -15.08
CA PRO A 175 -13.96 6.12 -13.78
C PRO A 175 -13.37 5.17 -12.72
N LEU A 176 -12.12 5.45 -12.34
CA LEU A 176 -11.40 4.76 -11.26
C LEU A 176 -11.66 5.43 -9.89
N ASP A 177 -12.42 6.52 -9.89
CA ASP A 177 -12.82 7.28 -8.72
C ASP A 177 -14.19 6.80 -8.23
N GLY A 178 -14.24 6.35 -6.98
CA GLY A 178 -15.42 5.83 -6.32
C GLY A 178 -15.29 5.85 -4.81
N GLU A 179 -16.37 5.47 -4.11
CA GLU A 179 -16.46 5.42 -2.65
C GLU A 179 -15.27 4.68 -2.02
N THR A 180 -14.85 5.11 -0.83
CA THR A 180 -13.79 4.44 -0.07
C THR A 180 -14.34 3.25 0.72
N CYS A 181 -13.47 2.32 1.13
CA CYS A 181 -13.84 1.25 2.07
C CYS A 181 -14.53 1.77 3.33
N ASP A 182 -14.14 2.96 3.79
CA ASP A 182 -14.65 3.57 5.02
C ASP A 182 -16.02 4.25 4.82
N THR A 183 -16.49 4.42 3.57
CA THR A 183 -17.81 5.01 3.24
C THR A 183 -18.80 3.97 2.69
N ALA A 184 -18.35 3.02 1.87
CA ALA A 184 -19.18 1.99 1.26
C ALA A 184 -19.15 0.64 2.01
N GLY A 185 -18.22 0.49 2.96
CA GLY A 185 -17.87 -0.80 3.53
C GLY A 185 -17.04 -1.67 2.57
N ILE A 186 -16.64 -2.84 3.04
CA ILE A 186 -15.89 -3.83 2.25
C ILE A 186 -16.01 -5.22 2.89
N ILE A 187 -16.14 -6.26 2.06
CA ILE A 187 -16.15 -7.66 2.51
C ILE A 187 -14.79 -8.34 2.27
N ALA A 188 -14.38 -9.19 3.19
CA ALA A 188 -13.11 -9.91 3.10
C ALA A 188 -12.94 -10.77 1.83
N PRO A 189 -13.97 -11.46 1.29
CA PRO A 189 -13.83 -12.24 0.06
C PRO A 189 -13.39 -11.42 -1.16
N THR A 190 -13.83 -10.17 -1.28
CA THR A 190 -13.42 -9.28 -2.37
C THR A 190 -11.93 -8.99 -2.33
N VAL A 191 -11.40 -8.74 -1.12
CA VAL A 191 -9.95 -8.59 -0.90
C VAL A 191 -9.19 -9.83 -1.34
N GLN A 192 -9.67 -11.02 -0.96
CA GLN A 192 -9.00 -12.28 -1.30
C GLN A 192 -8.99 -12.53 -2.81
N MET A 193 -10.07 -12.21 -3.51
CA MET A 193 -10.14 -12.40 -4.97
C MET A 193 -9.22 -11.42 -5.71
N VAL A 194 -9.20 -10.14 -5.32
CA VAL A 194 -8.25 -9.17 -5.90
C VAL A 194 -6.81 -9.59 -5.60
N SER A 195 -6.49 -9.93 -4.35
CA SER A 195 -5.16 -10.40 -3.95
C SER A 195 -4.72 -11.64 -4.72
N SER A 196 -5.63 -12.59 -4.95
CA SER A 196 -5.36 -13.80 -5.75
C SER A 196 -4.99 -13.44 -7.19
N HIS A 197 -5.69 -12.48 -7.81
CA HIS A 197 -5.33 -12.01 -9.13
C HIS A 197 -4.00 -11.23 -9.15
N GLN A 198 -3.73 -10.39 -8.15
CA GLN A 198 -2.47 -9.64 -8.07
C GLN A 198 -1.28 -10.57 -7.93
N THR A 199 -1.34 -11.49 -6.97
CA THR A 199 -0.27 -12.42 -6.65
C THR A 199 -0.04 -13.46 -7.76
N ALA A 200 -1.10 -13.88 -8.47
CA ALA A 200 -0.94 -14.75 -9.64
C ALA A 200 -0.17 -14.07 -10.79
N GLU A 201 -0.48 -12.81 -11.14
CA GLU A 201 0.28 -12.07 -12.15
C GLU A 201 1.71 -11.78 -11.67
N ALA A 202 1.88 -11.47 -10.38
CA ALA A 202 3.19 -11.29 -9.77
C ALA A 202 4.07 -12.55 -9.90
N LEU A 203 3.55 -13.72 -9.53
CA LEU A 203 4.31 -14.97 -9.64
C LEU A 203 4.72 -15.27 -11.08
N LYS A 204 3.88 -14.95 -12.07
CA LYS A 204 4.25 -15.07 -13.49
C LYS A 204 5.45 -14.19 -13.83
N ILE A 205 5.42 -12.90 -13.47
CA ILE A 205 6.52 -11.95 -13.69
C ILE A 205 7.80 -12.45 -12.99
N LEU A 206 7.71 -12.79 -11.71
CA LEU A 206 8.85 -13.14 -10.87
C LEU A 206 9.54 -14.45 -11.30
N THR A 207 8.78 -15.37 -11.90
CA THR A 207 9.30 -16.63 -12.47
C THR A 207 9.71 -16.50 -13.94
N GLY A 208 9.36 -15.41 -14.62
CA GLY A 208 9.70 -15.14 -16.02
C GLY A 208 8.69 -15.68 -17.03
N ASN A 209 7.47 -15.98 -16.61
CA ASN A 209 6.38 -16.45 -17.47
C ASN A 209 5.55 -15.27 -18.04
N PHE A 210 6.20 -14.35 -18.74
CA PHE A 210 5.55 -13.14 -19.27
C PHE A 210 4.46 -13.46 -20.31
N ASP A 211 4.62 -14.51 -21.11
CA ASP A 211 3.62 -14.95 -22.10
C ASP A 211 2.29 -15.41 -21.48
N ALA A 212 2.29 -15.75 -20.18
CA ALA A 212 1.11 -16.16 -19.45
C ALA A 212 0.35 -14.99 -18.81
N LEU A 213 0.85 -13.76 -18.93
CA LEU A 213 0.20 -12.57 -18.37
C LEU A 213 -1.13 -12.31 -19.07
N ARG A 214 -2.07 -11.77 -18.30
CA ARG A 214 -3.46 -11.66 -18.76
C ARG A 214 -3.67 -10.55 -19.79
N HIS A 215 -2.88 -9.48 -19.72
CA HIS A 215 -2.98 -8.27 -20.56
C HIS A 215 -4.40 -7.65 -20.63
N LYS A 216 -5.27 -7.95 -19.66
CA LYS A 216 -6.63 -7.41 -19.55
C LYS A 216 -6.86 -6.85 -18.16
N LEU A 217 -7.64 -5.77 -18.11
CA LEU A 217 -8.21 -5.25 -16.88
C LEU A 217 -9.35 -6.17 -16.47
N ILE A 218 -9.28 -6.66 -15.23
CA ILE A 218 -10.33 -7.45 -14.62
C ILE A 218 -11.09 -6.57 -13.65
N SER A 219 -12.41 -6.64 -13.73
CA SER A 219 -13.30 -6.13 -12.71
C SER A 219 -14.39 -7.13 -12.38
N PHE A 220 -14.89 -7.14 -11.16
CA PHE A 220 -15.97 -8.03 -10.75
C PHE A 220 -16.75 -7.43 -9.58
N ASP A 221 -17.99 -7.87 -9.42
CA ASP A 221 -18.78 -7.71 -8.21
C ASP A 221 -19.12 -9.11 -7.67
N LEU A 222 -18.54 -9.44 -6.51
CA LEU A 222 -18.72 -10.75 -5.89
C LEU A 222 -20.14 -11.00 -5.37
N TRP A 223 -20.88 -9.95 -5.02
CA TRP A 223 -22.22 -10.09 -4.45
C TRP A 223 -23.24 -10.41 -5.53
N THR A 224 -23.12 -9.76 -6.70
CA THR A 224 -23.98 -10.01 -7.86
C THR A 224 -23.47 -11.16 -8.74
N ASN A 225 -22.24 -11.64 -8.51
CA ASN A 225 -21.55 -12.64 -9.33
C ASN A 225 -21.25 -12.15 -10.77
N GLU A 226 -21.10 -10.84 -10.94
CA GLU A 226 -20.75 -10.25 -12.23
C GLU A 226 -19.23 -10.16 -12.38
N SER A 227 -18.73 -10.40 -13.60
CA SER A 227 -17.30 -10.26 -13.90
C SER A 227 -17.07 -9.79 -15.32
N SER A 228 -15.99 -9.03 -15.52
CA SER A 228 -15.59 -8.47 -16.81
C SER A 228 -14.08 -8.54 -16.97
N ALA A 229 -13.66 -8.81 -18.21
CA ALA A 229 -12.26 -8.91 -18.61
C ALA A 229 -12.04 -8.15 -19.92
N ILE A 230 -11.57 -6.91 -19.80
CA ILE A 230 -11.52 -5.97 -20.94
C ILE A 230 -10.07 -5.83 -21.42
N ASN A 231 -9.87 -5.95 -22.74
CA ASN A 231 -8.61 -5.59 -23.36
C ASN A 231 -8.50 -4.07 -23.41
N VAL A 232 -7.51 -3.53 -22.69
CA VAL A 232 -7.28 -2.08 -22.56
C VAL A 232 -6.05 -1.61 -23.34
N ARG A 233 -5.44 -2.47 -24.17
CA ARG A 233 -4.20 -2.15 -24.88
C ARG A 233 -4.34 -0.91 -25.77
N SER A 234 -5.50 -0.73 -26.41
CA SER A 234 -5.79 0.43 -27.24
C SER A 234 -5.91 1.75 -26.47
N LEU A 235 -5.96 1.70 -25.13
CA LEU A 235 -5.99 2.90 -24.29
C LEU A 235 -4.59 3.47 -24.03
N LYS A 236 -3.51 2.77 -24.41
CA LYS A 236 -2.15 3.32 -24.28
C LYS A 236 -2.01 4.51 -25.24
N LYS A 237 -1.62 5.66 -24.70
CA LYS A 237 -1.47 6.91 -25.47
C LYS A 237 -0.01 7.29 -25.65
N GLU A 238 0.35 7.74 -26.85
CA GLU A 238 1.70 8.21 -27.20
C GLU A 238 2.04 9.55 -26.53
N ASP A 239 1.03 10.36 -26.22
CA ASP A 239 1.14 11.67 -25.56
C ASP A 239 0.88 11.62 -24.04
N CYS A 240 0.79 10.41 -23.45
CA CYS A 240 0.59 10.26 -22.01
C CYS A 240 1.74 10.89 -21.20
N LEU A 241 1.40 11.74 -20.23
CA LEU A 241 2.38 12.44 -19.37
C LEU A 241 3.24 11.49 -18.51
N SER A 242 2.79 10.24 -18.32
CA SER A 242 3.48 9.24 -17.50
C SER A 242 4.22 8.17 -18.32
N CYS A 243 3.69 7.76 -19.49
CA CYS A 243 4.25 6.64 -20.27
C CYS A 243 4.33 6.88 -21.79
N GLY A 244 4.06 8.11 -22.24
CA GLY A 244 4.16 8.50 -23.64
C GLY A 244 5.61 8.70 -24.09
N ALA A 245 5.80 9.21 -25.30
CA ALA A 245 7.13 9.41 -25.90
C ALA A 245 8.00 10.48 -25.19
N ALA A 246 7.38 11.41 -24.47
CA ALA A 246 8.05 12.47 -23.72
C ALA A 246 7.40 12.66 -22.33
N PRO A 247 7.60 11.71 -21.40
CA PRO A 247 6.94 11.73 -20.11
C PRO A 247 7.50 12.84 -19.20
N THR A 248 6.62 13.53 -18.49
CA THR A 248 6.96 14.58 -17.51
C THR A 248 6.84 14.11 -16.07
N TYR A 249 6.22 12.95 -15.84
CA TYR A 249 6.01 12.34 -14.52
C TYR A 249 5.43 13.32 -13.47
N PRO A 250 4.23 13.88 -13.73
CA PRO A 250 3.67 14.97 -12.93
C PRO A 250 3.51 14.65 -11.44
N TYR A 251 3.35 13.38 -11.06
CA TYR A 251 3.18 12.95 -9.68
C TYR A 251 4.51 12.75 -8.93
N LEU A 252 5.66 12.76 -9.62
CA LEU A 252 6.99 12.78 -8.99
C LEU A 252 7.47 14.21 -8.66
N ALA A 253 6.91 15.24 -9.30
CA ALA A 253 7.33 16.62 -9.13
C ALA A 253 7.09 17.16 -7.70
N TYR A 254 8.10 17.84 -7.15
CA TYR A 254 8.21 18.21 -5.73
C TYR A 254 7.12 19.18 -5.22
N GLU A 255 6.48 19.93 -6.12
CA GLU A 255 5.63 21.07 -5.78
C GLU A 255 4.26 20.69 -5.14
N ASN A 256 3.92 19.39 -5.14
CA ASN A 256 2.65 18.86 -4.62
C ASN A 256 2.69 18.35 -3.16
N ARG A 257 3.74 18.64 -2.38
CA ARG A 257 4.08 17.89 -1.15
C ARG A 257 3.41 18.36 0.16
N THR A 258 2.88 19.58 0.26
CA THR A 258 2.18 20.01 1.50
C THR A 258 0.71 19.61 1.47
N LYS A 259 0.43 18.35 1.81
CA LYS A 259 -0.94 17.82 1.79
C LYS A 259 -1.58 17.81 3.17
N THR A 260 -2.78 18.38 3.25
CA THR A 260 -3.71 18.13 4.35
C THR A 260 -4.83 17.29 3.75
N GLU A 261 -4.92 16.05 4.23
CA GLU A 261 -5.84 15.04 3.73
C GLU A 261 -6.91 14.81 4.79
N VAL A 262 -8.18 14.84 4.37
CA VAL A 262 -9.28 14.32 5.18
C VAL A 262 -9.22 12.81 5.02
N LEU A 263 -9.17 12.06 6.12
CA LEU A 263 -9.27 10.61 6.12
C LEU A 263 -10.76 10.26 6.07
N CYS A 264 -11.26 10.00 4.85
CA CYS A 264 -12.66 9.65 4.62
C CYS A 264 -13.08 8.49 5.54
N GLY A 265 -14.25 8.64 6.19
CA GLY A 265 -14.83 7.66 7.11
C GLY A 265 -14.14 7.47 8.47
N ARG A 266 -13.11 8.27 8.81
CA ARG A 266 -12.47 8.28 10.14
C ARG A 266 -12.76 9.54 10.98
N ASP A 267 -13.60 10.44 10.46
CA ASP A 267 -13.86 11.80 10.99
C ASP A 267 -12.56 12.46 11.47
N ALA A 268 -11.53 12.44 10.62
CA ALA A 268 -10.19 12.87 10.99
C ALA A 268 -9.48 13.59 9.85
N VAL A 269 -8.62 14.55 10.21
CA VAL A 269 -7.69 15.21 9.28
C VAL A 269 -6.26 14.83 9.62
N GLN A 270 -5.50 14.43 8.62
CA GLN A 270 -4.06 14.28 8.74
C GLN A 270 -3.36 15.58 8.29
N VAL A 271 -2.52 16.12 9.19
CA VAL A 271 -1.67 17.28 8.91
C VAL A 271 -0.22 16.81 8.77
N ARG A 272 0.43 17.30 7.71
CA ARG A 272 1.84 17.06 7.40
C ARG A 272 2.63 18.37 7.44
N PRO A 273 3.81 18.39 8.08
CA PRO A 273 4.71 19.54 8.03
C PRO A 273 5.36 19.63 6.63
N ALA A 274 5.60 20.85 6.16
CA ALA A 274 6.21 21.09 4.84
C ALA A 274 7.70 20.66 4.77
N LYS A 275 8.36 20.51 5.92
CA LYS A 275 9.73 19.99 6.04
C LYS A 275 9.70 18.71 6.85
N LYS A 276 10.46 17.68 6.43
CA LYS A 276 10.71 16.49 7.25
C LYS A 276 11.34 16.96 8.57
N GLN A 277 10.71 16.58 9.68
CA GLN A 277 11.19 16.89 11.03
C GLN A 277 11.18 15.62 11.87
N VAL A 278 12.05 15.54 12.87
CA VAL A 278 12.05 14.44 13.84
C VAL A 278 11.63 15.01 15.19
N LEU A 279 10.39 14.74 15.58
CA LEU A 279 9.85 15.14 16.87
C LEU A 279 10.37 14.25 17.99
N SER A 280 10.78 14.88 19.09
CA SER A 280 11.04 14.19 20.35
C SER A 280 9.71 13.86 21.04
N LEU A 281 9.20 12.65 20.82
CA LEU A 281 7.98 12.18 21.51
C LEU A 281 8.08 12.28 23.04
N PRO A 282 9.24 12.01 23.70
CA PRO A 282 9.39 12.21 25.13
C PRO A 282 9.22 13.67 25.58
N GLU A 283 9.70 14.65 24.80
CA GLU A 283 9.52 16.07 25.12
C GLU A 283 8.06 16.49 24.98
N LEU A 284 7.38 16.03 23.92
CA LEU A 284 5.94 16.27 23.72
C LEU A 284 5.11 15.64 24.84
N LYS A 285 5.46 14.43 25.28
CA LYS A 285 4.84 13.76 26.42
C LYS A 285 5.00 14.58 27.69
N ASN A 286 6.20 15.07 27.98
CA ASN A 286 6.45 15.90 29.16
C ASN A 286 5.69 17.22 29.10
N ARG A 287 5.59 17.84 27.92
CA ARG A 287 4.82 19.08 27.69
C ARG A 287 3.33 18.89 27.94
N TYR A 288 2.79 17.73 27.59
CA TYR A 288 1.34 17.44 27.64
C TYR A 288 1.00 16.25 28.54
N SER A 289 1.69 16.08 29.67
CA SER A 289 1.62 14.89 30.52
C SER A 289 0.18 14.48 30.90
N ASN A 290 -0.68 15.44 31.20
CA ASN A 290 -2.07 15.23 31.61
C ASN A 290 -3.00 14.82 30.44
N ALA A 291 -2.56 15.02 29.20
CA ALA A 291 -3.32 14.70 27.99
C ALA A 291 -2.92 13.36 27.36
N VAL A 292 -1.83 12.74 27.83
CA VAL A 292 -1.33 11.47 27.28
C VAL A 292 -2.33 10.35 27.57
N LYS A 293 -2.77 9.66 26.51
CA LYS A 293 -3.63 8.48 26.61
C LYS A 293 -2.90 7.20 26.28
N GLN A 294 -1.95 7.26 25.36
CA GLN A 294 -1.16 6.11 24.94
C GLN A 294 0.15 6.58 24.33
N GLU A 295 1.18 5.77 24.44
CA GLU A 295 2.46 6.01 23.78
C GLU A 295 3.08 4.67 23.38
N ASN A 296 3.91 4.72 22.34
CA ASN A 296 4.84 3.65 22.02
C ASN A 296 6.09 4.26 21.33
N ASN A 297 6.98 3.40 20.84
CA ASN A 297 8.21 3.84 20.19
C ASN A 297 8.01 4.59 18.87
N PHE A 298 6.81 4.60 18.31
CA PHE A 298 6.48 5.16 16.99
C PHE A 298 5.56 6.37 17.06
N LEU A 299 4.69 6.44 18.08
CA LEU A 299 3.66 7.46 18.20
C LEU A 299 3.39 7.91 19.65
N LEU A 300 2.77 9.07 19.77
CA LEU A 300 2.18 9.61 21.00
C LEU A 300 0.70 9.93 20.75
N VAL A 301 -0.20 9.38 21.56
CA VAL A 301 -1.63 9.71 21.54
C VAL A 301 -1.96 10.69 22.65
N LEU A 302 -2.43 11.88 22.27
CA LEU A 302 -2.92 12.91 23.18
C LEU A 302 -4.43 13.10 23.01
N HIS A 303 -5.09 13.50 24.10
CA HIS A 303 -6.46 14.01 24.05
C HIS A 303 -6.46 15.51 24.40
N LEU A 304 -6.70 16.36 23.41
CA LEU A 304 -6.61 17.82 23.50
C LEU A 304 -7.89 18.43 22.91
N GLU A 305 -8.55 19.34 23.63
CA GLU A 305 -9.79 20.01 23.19
C GLU A 305 -10.85 19.04 22.64
N ASP A 306 -11.10 17.96 23.39
CA ASP A 306 -12.03 16.86 23.05
C ASP A 306 -11.73 16.15 21.72
N LYS A 307 -10.52 16.32 21.19
CA LYS A 307 -10.04 15.66 19.99
C LYS A 307 -8.87 14.75 20.31
N ARG A 308 -8.81 13.63 19.59
CA ARG A 308 -7.72 12.66 19.72
C ARG A 308 -6.65 12.96 18.68
N PHE A 309 -5.45 13.28 19.17
CA PHE A 309 -4.26 13.52 18.36
C PHE A 309 -3.38 12.27 18.38
N VAL A 310 -3.05 11.76 17.20
CA VAL A 310 -2.04 10.71 17.03
C VAL A 310 -0.84 11.35 16.35
N ILE A 311 0.24 11.53 17.11
CA ILE A 311 1.44 12.27 16.70
C ILE A 311 2.56 11.28 16.43
N PHE A 312 3.24 11.44 15.30
CA PHE A 312 4.29 10.56 14.84
C PHE A 312 5.66 11.23 14.99
N LYS A 313 6.74 10.43 15.05
CA LYS A 313 8.11 10.93 15.09
C LYS A 313 8.49 11.81 13.90
N ASP A 314 7.94 11.56 12.72
CA ASP A 314 8.20 12.32 11.50
C ASP A 314 7.47 13.69 11.45
N GLY A 315 6.75 14.03 12.52
CA GLY A 315 5.99 15.27 12.61
C GLY A 315 4.58 15.19 12.05
N ARG A 316 4.20 14.09 11.41
CA ARG A 316 2.83 13.87 10.96
C ARG A 316 1.90 13.75 12.17
N THR A 317 0.68 14.27 12.03
CA THR A 317 -0.33 14.17 13.09
C THR A 317 -1.70 13.90 12.50
N ILE A 318 -2.41 12.92 13.05
CA ILE A 318 -3.82 12.66 12.73
C ILE A 318 -4.67 13.24 13.86
N ILE A 319 -5.64 14.09 13.51
CA ILE A 319 -6.56 14.74 14.44
C ILE A 319 -7.95 14.15 14.20
N HIS A 320 -8.42 13.30 15.11
CA HIS A 320 -9.77 12.72 15.06
C HIS A 320 -10.80 13.68 15.70
N GLY A 321 -12.04 13.60 15.22
CA GLY A 321 -13.12 14.54 15.56
C GLY A 321 -12.98 15.87 14.81
N GLU A 322 -12.30 15.89 13.66
CA GLU A 322 -12.11 17.07 12.83
C GLU A 322 -12.18 16.68 11.34
N ASN A 323 -12.87 17.48 10.55
CA ASN A 323 -13.04 17.29 9.11
C ASN A 323 -12.69 18.55 8.29
N ASP A 324 -12.44 19.68 8.95
CA ASP A 324 -12.00 20.93 8.34
C ASP A 324 -10.46 21.00 8.32
N LYS A 325 -9.90 21.01 7.10
CA LYS A 325 -8.44 21.07 6.88
C LYS A 325 -7.80 22.33 7.49
N THR A 326 -8.51 23.45 7.51
CA THR A 326 -8.01 24.74 8.03
C THR A 326 -7.95 24.70 9.55
N LYS A 327 -9.01 24.20 10.20
CA LYS A 327 -9.02 24.02 11.66
C LYS A 327 -7.98 23.01 12.11
N ALA A 328 -7.85 21.89 11.41
CA ALA A 328 -6.82 20.89 11.70
C ALA A 328 -5.41 21.48 11.60
N ARG A 329 -5.12 22.30 10.58
CA ARG A 329 -3.84 23.01 10.47
C ARG A 329 -3.60 23.98 11.62
N ALA A 330 -4.62 24.73 12.05
CA ALA A 330 -4.51 25.65 13.18
C ALA A 330 -4.24 24.89 14.50
N LEU A 331 -4.94 23.78 14.74
CA LEU A 331 -4.72 22.90 15.89
C LEU A 331 -3.32 22.28 15.87
N TYR A 332 -2.87 21.81 14.71
CA TYR A 332 -1.52 21.31 14.54
C TYR A 332 -0.48 22.37 14.89
N GLN A 333 -0.61 23.59 14.35
CA GLN A 333 0.32 24.68 14.68
C GLN A 333 0.27 25.06 16.16
N LYS A 334 -0.90 25.04 16.79
CA LYS A 334 -1.05 25.36 18.22
C LYS A 334 -0.34 24.37 19.14
N TYR A 335 -0.39 23.08 18.83
CA TYR A 335 0.06 22.02 19.76
C TYR A 335 1.36 21.32 19.35
N ILE A 336 1.65 21.29 18.05
CA ILE A 336 2.77 20.55 17.47
C ILE A 336 3.75 21.48 16.77
N GLY A 337 3.25 22.50 16.06
CA GLY A 337 4.05 23.54 15.43
C GLY A 337 4.73 24.42 16.48
N GLY A 338 6.02 24.18 16.69
CA GLY A 338 6.91 25.13 17.36
C GLY A 338 7.39 26.19 16.39
#